data_AF-A0A401QYI5-F1
#
_entry.id   AF-A0A401QYI5-F1
#
_cell.length_a   1.000
_cell.length_b   1.000
_cell.length_c   1.000
_cell.angle_alpha   90.00
_cell.angle_beta   90.00
_cell.angle_gamma   90.00
#
_symmetry.space_group_name_H-M   'P 1'
#
loop_
_entity.id
_entity.type
_entity.pdbx_description
1 polymer ?
#
loop_
_entity_poly.entity_id
_entity_poly.type
_entity_poly.pdbx_seq_one_letter_code
_entity_poly.pdbx_strand_id
1 'polypeptide(L)' 'MPAEPSGPRPLGVAVAPTGQPAVDAGLARLAEADHLPVGGHLGMYEDVHRGLRDVLASLDQHSGPPAPSPTPDRPDRHDQ' A
#
# COMPACT_ATOMS: atom_id res chain seq x y z
N MET A 1 -32.05 19.87 -20.68
CA MET A 1 -30.71 19.37 -21.05
C MET A 1 -30.50 18.04 -20.34
N PRO A 2 -30.21 16.92 -21.02
CA PRO A 2 -29.84 15.70 -20.32
C PRO A 2 -28.45 15.90 -19.69
N ALA A 3 -28.27 15.46 -18.45
CA ALA A 3 -27.01 15.56 -17.72
C ALA A 3 -26.02 14.53 -18.27
N GLU A 4 -24.85 14.98 -18.73
CA GLU A 4 -23.78 14.08 -19.16
C GLU A 4 -23.22 13.30 -17.97
N PRO A 5 -22.88 12.00 -18.14
CA PRO A 5 -22.31 11.21 -17.06
C PRO A 5 -20.93 11.74 -16.69
N SER A 6 -20.79 12.26 -15.46
CA SER A 6 -19.51 12.73 -14.92
C SER A 6 -18.67 11.53 -14.44
N GLY A 7 -18.13 10.76 -15.38
CA GLY A 7 -17.11 9.74 -15.11
C GLY A 7 -15.72 10.36 -14.90
N PRO A 8 -14.74 9.61 -14.37
CA PRO A 8 -13.36 10.07 -14.30
C PRO A 8 -12.88 10.46 -15.71
N ARG A 9 -12.36 11.69 -15.83
CA ARG A 9 -11.85 12.20 -17.11
C ARG A 9 -10.40 11.73 -17.26
N PRO A 10 -10.05 11.04 -18.34
CA PRO A 10 -8.69 10.54 -18.53
C PRO A 10 -7.68 11.70 -18.54
N LEU A 11 -6.53 11.49 -17.89
CA LEU A 11 -5.54 12.55 -17.61
C LEU A 11 -4.85 13.13 -18.87
N GLY A 12 -5.09 12.56 -20.06
CA GLY A 12 -4.56 13.07 -21.33
C GLY A 12 -3.05 12.93 -21.49
N VAL A 13 -2.39 12.13 -20.63
CA VAL A 13 -0.96 11.87 -20.70
C VAL A 13 -0.71 10.77 -21.73
N ALA A 14 0.02 11.10 -22.80
CA ALA A 14 0.42 10.11 -23.79
C ALA A 14 1.46 9.17 -23.18
N VAL A 15 1.05 7.92 -22.93
CA VAL A 15 1.96 6.85 -22.52
C VAL A 15 2.58 6.25 -23.78
N ALA A 16 3.80 6.67 -24.11
CA ALA A 16 4.56 6.01 -25.17
C ALA A 16 5.07 4.65 -24.66
N PRO A 17 4.98 3.56 -25.45
CA PRO A 17 5.54 2.27 -25.08
C PRO A 17 7.04 2.43 -24.84
N THR A 18 7.49 2.00 -23.68
CA THR A 18 8.88 2.18 -23.23
C THR A 18 9.81 1.13 -23.84
N GLY A 19 9.25 0.08 -24.46
CA GLY A 19 9.99 -1.05 -25.01
C GLY A 19 10.39 -2.09 -23.95
N GLN A 20 9.96 -1.89 -22.70
CA GLN A 20 10.16 -2.83 -21.61
C GLN A 20 8.83 -3.51 -21.27
N PRO A 21 8.67 -4.82 -21.54
CA PRO A 21 7.38 -5.50 -21.45
C PRO A 21 6.77 -5.47 -20.03
N ALA A 22 7.61 -5.46 -18.99
CA ALA A 22 7.15 -5.34 -17.61
C ALA A 22 6.58 -3.94 -17.29
N VAL A 23 7.19 -2.90 -17.85
CA VAL A 23 6.77 -1.49 -17.66
C VAL A 23 5.51 -1.23 -18.48
N ASP A 24 5.47 -1.72 -19.72
CA ASP A 24 4.32 -1.57 -20.61
C ASP A 24 3.08 -2.32 -20.07
N ALA A 25 3.27 -3.49 -19.43
CA ALA A 25 2.20 -4.20 -18.73
C ALA A 25 1.67 -3.43 -17.51
N GLY A 26 2.55 -2.78 -16.74
CA GLY A 26 2.17 -1.92 -15.62
C GLY A 26 1.38 -0.69 -16.06
N LEU A 27 1.80 -0.07 -17.17
CA LEU A 27 1.12 1.07 -17.77
C LEU A 27 -0.27 0.72 -18.31
N ALA A 28 -0.43 -0.44 -18.95
CA ALA A 28 -1.73 -0.92 -19.40
C ALA A 28 -2.70 -1.14 -18.23
N ARG A 29 -2.20 -1.68 -17.10
CA ARG A 29 -3.00 -1.89 -15.89
C ARG A 29 -3.40 -0.57 -15.21
N LEU A 30 -2.54 0.44 -15.29
CA LEU A 30 -2.83 1.79 -14.78
C LEU A 30 -3.86 2.53 -15.64
N ALA A 31 -3.81 2.36 -16.96
CA ALA A 31 -4.80 2.93 -17.87
C ALA A 31 -6.21 2.33 -17.65
N GLU A 32 -6.30 1.04 -17.33
CA GLU A 32 -7.56 0.39 -16.94
C GLU A 32 -8.10 0.95 -15.61
N ALA A 33 -7.21 1.22 -14.66
CA ALA A 33 -7.56 1.82 -13.37
C ALA A 33 -8.01 3.29 -13.47
N ASP A 34 -7.53 4.04 -14.48
CA ASP A 34 -7.90 5.44 -14.75
C ASP A 34 -9.41 5.60 -15.06
N HIS A 35 -10.07 4.53 -15.51
CA HIS A 35 -11.52 4.49 -15.77
C HIS A 35 -12.37 4.16 -14.53
N LEU A 36 -11.76 3.81 -13.38
CA LEU A 36 -12.51 3.50 -12.16
C LEU A 36 -12.88 4.78 -11.37
N PRO A 37 -14.13 4.91 -10.89
CA PRO A 37 -14.57 6.08 -10.12
C PRO A 37 -13.85 6.21 -8.76
N VAL A 38 -13.45 7.45 -8.42
CA VAL A 38 -12.60 7.83 -7.27
C VAL A 38 -13.26 7.63 -5.89
N GLY A 39 -14.50 7.13 -5.81
CA GLY A 39 -15.23 6.96 -4.55
C GLY A 39 -14.66 5.94 -3.56
N GLY A 40 -13.73 5.08 -3.98
CA GLY A 40 -13.13 4.01 -3.16
C GLY A 40 -11.63 4.17 -2.87
N HIS A 41 -11.01 5.28 -3.28
CA HIS A 41 -9.55 5.43 -3.24
C HIS A 41 -8.96 5.39 -1.83
N LEU A 42 -9.69 5.90 -0.82
CA LEU A 42 -9.18 5.93 0.56
C LEU A 42 -9.05 4.52 1.17
N GLY A 43 -10.07 3.68 1.00
CA GLY A 43 -10.04 2.30 1.51
C GLY A 43 -8.95 1.45 0.87
N MET A 44 -8.73 1.64 -0.44
CA MET A 44 -7.61 1.01 -1.16
C MET A 44 -6.25 1.53 -0.69
N TYR A 45 -6.07 2.84 -0.49
CA TYR A 45 -4.80 3.39 0.02
C TYR A 45 -4.47 2.87 1.43
N GLU A 46 -5.47 2.79 2.31
CA GLU A 46 -5.30 2.29 3.67
C GLU A 46 -4.97 0.79 3.70
N ASP A 47 -5.64 0.00 2.85
CA ASP A 47 -5.37 -1.44 2.72
C ASP A 47 -3.96 -1.71 2.17
N VAL A 48 -3.56 -0.98 1.12
CA VAL A 48 -2.20 -1.04 0.55
C VAL A 48 -1.15 -0.59 1.57
N HIS A 49 -1.38 0.50 2.29
CA HIS A 49 -0.46 0.95 3.34
C HIS A 49 -0.30 -0.10 4.44
N ARG A 50 -1.40 -0.76 4.82
CA ARG A 50 -1.39 -1.81 5.84
C ARG A 50 -0.62 -3.03 5.37
N GLY A 51 -0.86 -3.48 4.14
CA GLY A 51 -0.14 -4.61 3.54
C GLY A 51 1.37 -4.36 3.43
N LEU A 52 1.76 -3.17 2.98
CA LEU A 52 3.18 -2.82 2.89
C LEU A 52 3.86 -2.78 4.27
N ARG A 53 3.18 -2.21 5.28
CA ARG A 53 3.68 -2.21 6.66
C ARG A 53 3.88 -3.62 7.21
N ASP A 54 2.97 -4.54 6.93
CA ASP A 54 3.06 -5.92 7.42
C ASP A 54 4.27 -6.64 6.80
N VAL A 55 4.48 -6.51 5.49
CA VAL A 55 5.64 -7.06 4.79
C VAL A 55 6.94 -6.51 5.36
N LEU A 56 7.01 -5.18 5.56
CA LEU A 56 8.20 -4.54 6.13
C LEU A 56 8.46 -4.98 7.57
N ALA A 57 7.42 -5.10 8.40
CA ALA A 57 7.54 -5.61 9.75
C ALA A 57 8.04 -7.06 9.74
N SER A 58 7.48 -7.91 8.88
CA SER A 58 7.94 -9.29 8.70
C SER A 58 9.43 -9.33 8.32
N LEU A 59 9.87 -8.54 7.33
CA LEU A 59 11.27 -8.48 6.92
C LEU A 59 12.20 -7.99 8.06
N ASP A 60 11.76 -7.04 8.86
CA ASP A 60 12.49 -6.55 10.05
C ASP A 60 12.65 -7.67 11.10
N GLN A 61 11.58 -8.44 11.36
CA GLN A 61 11.63 -9.60 12.27
C GLN A 61 12.54 -10.73 11.77
N HIS A 62 12.65 -10.92 10.45
CA HIS A 62 13.58 -11.88 9.85
C HIS A 62 15.03 -11.38 9.84
N SER A 63 15.25 -10.06 9.90
CA SER A 63 16.57 -9.42 9.84
C SER A 63 17.16 -9.11 11.22
N GLY A 64 16.33 -9.06 12.27
CA GLY A 64 16.75 -8.83 13.65
C GLY A 64 17.03 -10.13 14.43
N PRO A 65 18.01 -10.14 15.37
CA PRO A 65 18.13 -11.22 16.33
C PRO A 65 16.86 -11.28 17.22
N PRO A 66 16.42 -12.45 17.69
CA PRO A 66 15.22 -12.58 18.49
C PRO A 66 15.30 -11.67 19.73
N ALA A 67 14.32 -10.80 19.90
CA ALA A 67 14.25 -9.91 21.06
C ALA A 67 14.18 -10.77 22.34
N PRO A 68 14.92 -10.42 23.41
CA PRO A 68 14.84 -11.13 24.67
C PRO A 68 13.40 -11.04 25.21
N SER A 69 12.81 -12.20 25.54
CA SER A 69 11.48 -12.28 26.15
C SER A 69 11.39 -11.33 27.35
N PRO A 70 10.30 -10.57 27.52
CA PRO A 70 10.13 -9.73 28.70
C PRO A 70 10.13 -10.62 29.94
N THR A 71 11.22 -10.59 30.70
CA THR A 71 11.27 -11.20 32.03
C THR A 71 10.22 -10.50 32.87
N PRO A 72 9.28 -11.22 33.51
CA PRO A 72 8.36 -10.60 34.45
C PRO A 72 9.21 -9.93 35.53
N ASP A 73 9.08 -8.61 35.61
CA ASP A 73 9.63 -7.80 36.69
C ASP A 73 9.07 -8.38 37.99
N ARG A 74 9.93 -9.14 38.68
CA ARG A 74 9.66 -9.58 40.03
C ARG A 74 9.81 -8.32 40.86
N PRO A 75 8.76 -7.80 41.52
CA PRO A 75 8.90 -6.66 42.40
C PRO A 75 9.88 -7.07 43.50
N ASP A 76 11.08 -6.50 43.42
CA ASP A 76 12.14 -6.73 44.36
C ASP A 76 11.73 -6.08 45.68
N ARG A 77 11.37 -6.99 46.58
CA ARG A 77 11.22 -6.86 48.02
C ARG A 77 12.43 -6.11 48.63
N HIS A 78 12.43 -4.78 48.54
CA HIS A 78 13.32 -3.89 49.29
C HIS A 78 12.51 -2.77 49.97
N ASP A 79 11.95 -3.11 51.14
CA ASP A 79 11.72 -2.28 52.35
C ASP A 79 10.77 -3.11 53.24
N GLN A 80 11.22 -3.89 54.23
CA GLN A 80 11.78 -3.50 55.53
C GLN A 80 10.95 -2.44 56.25
#